data_AF-A0A0F7KGV5-F1
#
_entry.id   AF-A0A0F7KGV5-F1
#
_cell.length_a   1.000
_cell.length_b   1.000
_cell.length_c   1.000
_cell.angle_alpha   90.00
_cell.angle_beta   90.00
_cell.angle_gamma   90.00
#
_symmetry.space_group_name_H-M   'P 1'
#
loop_
_entity.id
_entity.type
_entity.pdbx_description
1 polymer ?
#
loop_
_entity_poly.entity_id
_entity_poly.type
_entity_poly.pdbx_seq_one_letter_code
_entity_poly.pdbx_strand_id
1 'polypeptide(L)'
;MKRIRSLLESFILTKLKLTFLSQLTVCSLAISGASPSFAGTFNFAGEEYGVDVITHPPGYRGAGANLTVTLGISPSSIHAEEMVIPIQNIISTWNNLLPTINNTVKEGSNVPADHFDFESVVLHEVGHCLGLGHPNLASESGLDPENRNFTQSIKGVDNQFNLDRGPDGISGSGDDLRGDDINLHWFRKHNNNPFNIATTVDMTTYSRELSDLPPGNTFAINADRRVAALFGLQNTEAIMQQGARPGEAQRTLAADDVATLRLAMNGLDRVAGTADDYSLKLEFVGFTDMADIVFIFDDNRTSFSMSEIMAEQITPTHFVITQARTYFNSNNLWFFNNIPSPSPPLHSTPAPTIFVNNATGSITLSQNDRLTLTVSLNPGAYGGNQVDQWIQAITPMGTFWLNNRLEFIPSDQPLRVYEGELFAMDHIPIASIAANTLPVGTYNLTYAVDDNLDGIANGTFSSSVTITITP
;
A
#
# COMPACT_ATOMS: atom_id res chain seq x y z
N MET A 1 31.98 2.08 71.50
CA MET A 1 32.59 1.23 70.46
C MET A 1 31.62 1.25 69.28
N LYS A 2 31.87 1.80 68.08
CA LYS A 2 33.01 1.72 67.13
C LYS A 2 33.04 0.41 66.29
N ARG A 3 32.29 0.46 65.18
CA ARG A 3 32.63 -0.02 63.80
C ARG A 3 32.56 -1.51 63.39
N ILE A 4 32.38 -1.68 62.06
CA ILE A 4 32.76 -2.80 61.16
C ILE A 4 31.79 -4.01 61.17
N ARG A 5 31.21 -4.51 60.05
CA ARG A 5 31.72 -5.03 58.73
C ARG A 5 32.40 -6.41 58.88
N SER A 6 32.41 -7.35 57.92
CA SER A 6 31.97 -7.40 56.51
C SER A 6 31.66 -8.84 56.01
N LEU A 7 31.00 -8.92 54.85
CA LEU A 7 31.17 -9.89 53.73
C LEU A 7 32.23 -11.01 53.84
N LEU A 8 31.87 -12.20 53.32
CA LEU A 8 32.44 -12.69 52.05
C LEU A 8 31.45 -13.61 51.30
N GLU A 9 31.75 -13.94 50.04
CA GLU A 9 30.83 -14.54 49.06
C GLU A 9 31.20 -15.99 48.67
N SER A 10 30.35 -16.59 47.82
CA SER A 10 30.62 -17.76 46.96
C SER A 10 30.83 -19.14 47.62
N PHE A 11 29.98 -20.12 47.27
CA PHE A 11 30.44 -21.33 46.56
C PHE A 11 29.29 -22.14 45.90
N ILE A 12 29.21 -22.03 44.58
CA ILE A 12 28.83 -23.05 43.56
C ILE A 12 27.76 -24.11 43.94
N LEU A 13 26.54 -23.87 43.45
CA LEU A 13 25.61 -24.80 42.79
C LEU A 13 26.13 -26.24 42.52
N THR A 14 25.61 -27.29 43.17
CA THR A 14 25.57 -28.64 42.55
C THR A 14 24.58 -29.63 43.19
N LYS A 15 24.15 -30.62 42.38
CA LYS A 15 23.54 -31.93 42.75
C LYS A 15 22.11 -31.93 43.32
N LEU A 16 21.15 -32.18 42.42
CA LEU A 16 20.43 -33.46 42.48
C LEU A 16 20.43 -34.10 41.07
N LYS A 17 20.71 -35.42 40.98
CA LYS A 17 20.87 -36.12 39.70
C LYS A 17 20.66 -37.63 39.89
N LEU A 18 19.62 -38.20 39.28
CA LEU A 18 19.39 -39.62 38.93
C LEU A 18 18.00 -39.65 38.22
N THR A 19 17.82 -39.83 36.91
CA THR A 19 18.11 -40.97 35.98
C THR A 19 17.24 -42.22 36.27
N PHE A 20 16.81 -43.04 35.30
CA PHE A 20 17.48 -43.45 34.05
C PHE A 20 16.46 -43.99 32.97
N LEU A 21 16.59 -43.58 31.69
CA LEU A 21 16.09 -44.25 30.44
C LEU A 21 14.56 -44.52 30.26
N SER A 22 14.04 -44.84 29.07
CA SER A 22 14.60 -44.93 27.70
C SER A 22 13.53 -44.72 26.61
N GLN A 23 13.76 -43.80 25.66
CA GLN A 23 13.42 -43.98 24.24
C GLN A 23 14.21 -42.98 23.39
N LEU A 24 14.76 -43.44 22.26
CA LEU A 24 15.63 -42.65 21.39
C LEU A 24 14.87 -42.24 20.12
N THR A 25 13.94 -41.29 20.24
CA THR A 25 13.28 -40.70 19.08
C THR A 25 14.17 -39.58 18.53
N VAL A 26 14.63 -39.73 17.29
CA VAL A 26 15.26 -38.63 16.56
C VAL A 26 14.17 -37.64 16.17
N CYS A 27 13.93 -36.65 17.02
CA CYS A 27 13.24 -35.44 16.59
C CYS A 27 14.17 -34.71 15.61
N SER A 28 13.97 -34.96 14.33
CA SER A 28 14.44 -34.07 13.28
C SER A 28 14.04 -32.64 13.65
N LEU A 29 15.00 -31.71 13.70
CA LEU A 29 14.63 -30.30 13.68
C LEU A 29 13.97 -30.07 12.31
N ALA A 30 12.65 -29.93 12.33
CA ALA A 30 11.93 -29.43 11.19
C ALA A 30 12.44 -28.01 10.94
N ILE A 31 13.27 -27.85 9.90
CA ILE A 31 13.42 -26.55 9.26
C ILE A 31 12.03 -26.26 8.71
N SER A 32 11.28 -25.40 9.41
CA SER A 32 10.04 -24.83 8.90
C SER A 32 10.42 -23.96 7.71
N GLY A 33 10.39 -24.54 6.51
CA GLY A 33 10.56 -23.79 5.28
C GLY A 33 9.50 -22.70 5.25
N ALA A 34 9.93 -21.44 5.14
CA ALA A 34 9.00 -20.35 4.91
C ALA A 34 8.34 -20.58 3.54
N SER A 35 7.04 -20.80 3.56
CA SER A 35 6.22 -20.81 2.34
C SER A 35 6.12 -19.39 1.77
N PRO A 36 5.69 -19.21 0.51
CA PRO A 36 5.64 -17.90 -0.15
C PRO A 36 4.24 -17.25 -0.02
N SER A 37 3.94 -16.01 -0.43
CA SER A 37 4.83 -14.94 -0.90
C SER A 37 4.22 -13.60 -1.46
N PHE A 38 2.95 -13.48 -1.82
CA PHE A 38 2.50 -12.58 -2.91
C PHE A 38 1.44 -11.50 -2.54
N ALA A 39 1.31 -10.37 -3.26
CA ALA A 39 0.26 -9.34 -3.14
C ALA A 39 -0.73 -9.28 -4.34
N GLY A 40 -1.95 -8.77 -4.12
CA GLY A 40 -2.99 -8.48 -5.12
C GLY A 40 -3.58 -9.67 -5.86
N THR A 41 -4.22 -9.43 -7.01
CA THR A 41 -4.78 -10.48 -7.89
C THR A 41 -4.25 -10.30 -9.31
N PHE A 42 -4.13 -11.37 -10.09
CA PHE A 42 -3.75 -11.34 -11.50
C PHE A 42 -4.91 -11.73 -12.42
N ASN A 43 -4.90 -11.16 -13.63
CA ASN A 43 -5.72 -11.64 -14.74
C ASN A 43 -5.43 -13.13 -15.02
N PHE A 44 -6.44 -13.86 -15.49
CA PHE A 44 -6.44 -15.31 -15.70
C PHE A 44 -6.33 -16.18 -14.43
N ALA A 45 -6.10 -15.63 -13.23
CA ALA A 45 -6.22 -16.39 -11.99
C ALA A 45 -7.70 -16.70 -11.69
N GLY A 46 -8.03 -17.98 -11.48
CA GLY A 46 -9.42 -18.41 -11.30
C GLY A 46 -9.68 -19.89 -11.60
N GLU A 47 -10.96 -20.23 -11.81
CA GLU A 47 -11.43 -21.62 -12.00
C GLU A 47 -10.86 -22.29 -13.27
N GLU A 48 -10.59 -21.52 -14.33
CA GLU A 48 -10.20 -22.05 -15.65
C GLU A 48 -8.70 -22.40 -15.75
N TYR A 49 -7.82 -21.54 -15.21
CA TYR A 49 -6.36 -21.68 -15.34
C TYR A 49 -5.63 -21.95 -14.01
N GLY A 50 -6.33 -21.87 -12.88
CA GLY A 50 -5.80 -22.11 -11.54
C GLY A 50 -5.63 -20.84 -10.70
N VAL A 51 -5.53 -21.04 -9.40
CA VAL A 51 -5.50 -19.96 -8.39
C VAL A 51 -4.10 -19.33 -8.19
N ASP A 52 -3.04 -20.04 -8.54
CA ASP A 52 -1.64 -19.60 -8.38
C ASP A 52 -1.07 -18.88 -9.61
N VAL A 53 -1.93 -18.50 -10.56
CA VAL A 53 -1.56 -17.82 -11.80
C VAL A 53 -0.99 -16.43 -11.53
N ILE A 54 0.12 -16.13 -12.21
CA ILE A 54 0.70 -14.78 -12.31
C ILE A 54 0.76 -14.43 -13.81
N THR A 55 0.22 -13.27 -14.17
CA THR A 55 0.19 -12.79 -15.56
C THR A 55 1.17 -11.65 -15.72
N HIS A 56 2.08 -11.79 -16.69
CA HIS A 56 3.17 -10.85 -16.93
C HIS A 56 2.86 -9.87 -18.08
N PRO A 57 3.44 -8.64 -18.03
CA PRO A 57 3.36 -7.66 -19.12
C PRO A 57 3.95 -8.15 -20.45
N PRO A 58 3.60 -7.49 -21.57
CA PRO A 58 4.20 -7.73 -22.88
C PRO A 58 5.73 -7.79 -22.86
N GLY A 59 6.27 -8.69 -23.67
CA GLY A 59 7.71 -8.90 -23.82
C GLY A 59 8.37 -9.86 -22.81
N TYR A 60 7.73 -10.23 -21.69
CA TYR A 60 8.33 -11.20 -20.75
C TYR A 60 8.43 -12.62 -21.35
N ARG A 61 9.52 -13.35 -21.09
CA ARG A 61 9.77 -14.69 -21.69
C ARG A 61 10.34 -15.72 -20.70
N GLY A 62 10.17 -15.52 -19.39
CA GLY A 62 10.69 -16.46 -18.38
C GLY A 62 12.20 -16.34 -18.11
N ALA A 63 12.77 -15.17 -18.35
CA ALA A 63 14.18 -14.84 -18.13
C ALA A 63 14.34 -13.33 -17.92
N GLY A 64 15.36 -12.93 -17.15
CA GLY A 64 15.44 -11.58 -16.64
C GLY A 64 15.82 -10.54 -17.69
N ALA A 65 15.15 -9.38 -17.64
CA ALA A 65 15.21 -8.37 -18.68
C ALA A 65 14.85 -6.95 -18.20
N ASN A 66 15.17 -5.96 -19.01
CA ASN A 66 14.52 -4.64 -18.95
C ASN A 66 13.42 -4.63 -20.01
N LEU A 67 12.17 -4.84 -19.59
CA LEU A 67 11.01 -4.86 -20.48
C LEU A 67 10.58 -3.43 -20.79
N THR A 68 10.61 -3.05 -22.07
CA THR A 68 9.90 -1.86 -22.54
C THR A 68 8.55 -2.29 -23.10
N VAL A 69 7.46 -1.76 -22.54
CA VAL A 69 6.09 -1.95 -23.04
C VAL A 69 5.64 -0.64 -23.67
N THR A 70 5.25 -0.68 -24.94
CA THR A 70 4.88 0.52 -25.69
C THR A 70 3.39 0.83 -25.58
N LEU A 71 3.08 2.11 -25.37
CA LEU A 71 1.73 2.64 -25.21
C LEU A 71 1.42 3.60 -26.35
N GLY A 72 0.36 3.31 -27.12
CA GLY A 72 -0.06 4.08 -28.28
C GLY A 72 -1.54 4.41 -28.27
N ILE A 73 -1.91 5.53 -28.89
CA ILE A 73 -3.31 5.91 -29.09
C ILE A 73 -3.69 5.55 -30.52
N SER A 74 -4.85 4.94 -30.77
CA SER A 74 -5.29 4.68 -32.14
C SER A 74 -5.46 6.01 -32.90
N PRO A 75 -4.86 6.19 -34.10
CA PRO A 75 -5.08 7.36 -34.95
C PRO A 75 -6.55 7.54 -35.38
N SER A 76 -7.39 6.52 -35.17
CA SER A 76 -8.83 6.55 -35.44
C SER A 76 -9.69 6.98 -34.24
N SER A 77 -9.10 7.08 -33.04
CA SER A 77 -9.85 7.41 -31.83
C SER A 77 -10.37 8.84 -31.86
N ILE A 78 -11.65 9.02 -31.52
CA ILE A 78 -12.11 10.32 -31.02
C ILE A 78 -11.39 10.63 -29.69
N HIS A 79 -11.20 11.93 -29.41
CA HIS A 79 -10.39 12.45 -28.29
C HIS A 79 -8.90 12.09 -28.28
N ALA A 80 -8.33 11.62 -29.40
CA ALA A 80 -6.94 11.16 -29.45
C ALA A 80 -5.91 12.20 -28.95
N GLU A 81 -6.07 13.48 -29.28
CA GLU A 81 -5.16 14.55 -28.84
C GLU A 81 -5.33 14.84 -27.33
N GLU A 82 -6.56 14.84 -26.83
CA GLU A 82 -6.88 15.05 -25.41
C GLU A 82 -6.37 13.90 -24.51
N MET A 83 -6.27 12.68 -25.04
CA MET A 83 -5.74 11.50 -24.34
C MET A 83 -4.21 11.55 -24.10
N VAL A 84 -3.46 12.40 -24.83
CA VAL A 84 -1.98 12.39 -24.83
C VAL A 84 -1.38 12.70 -23.45
N ILE A 85 -1.83 13.76 -22.79
CA ILE A 85 -1.27 14.17 -21.48
C ILE A 85 -1.62 13.15 -20.38
N PRO A 86 -2.88 12.70 -20.23
CA PRO A 86 -3.22 11.61 -19.31
C PRO A 86 -2.38 10.34 -19.50
N ILE A 87 -2.14 9.92 -20.75
CA ILE A 87 -1.33 8.72 -21.02
C ILE A 87 0.15 8.94 -20.67
N GLN A 88 0.70 10.14 -20.88
CA GLN A 88 2.05 10.48 -20.42
C GLN A 88 2.15 10.53 -18.88
N ASN A 89 1.08 10.97 -18.21
CA ASN A 89 1.01 11.02 -16.76
C ASN A 89 0.97 9.63 -16.12
N ILE A 90 0.08 8.74 -16.59
CA ILE A 90 0.00 7.36 -16.06
C ILE A 90 1.25 6.53 -16.38
N ILE A 91 1.94 6.83 -17.49
CA ILE A 91 3.27 6.28 -17.79
C ILE A 91 4.29 6.70 -16.73
N SER A 92 4.25 7.95 -16.25
CA SER A 92 5.07 8.39 -15.13
C SER A 92 4.71 7.64 -13.85
N THR A 93 3.41 7.53 -13.52
CA THR A 93 2.92 6.84 -12.32
C THR A 93 3.36 5.37 -12.27
N TRP A 94 3.12 4.60 -13.35
CA TRP A 94 3.55 3.19 -13.44
C TRP A 94 5.07 3.02 -13.52
N ASN A 95 5.81 3.93 -14.17
CA ASN A 95 7.28 3.83 -14.25
C ASN A 95 8.00 4.05 -12.91
N ASN A 96 7.39 4.78 -11.97
CA ASN A 96 8.03 5.11 -10.69
C ASN A 96 7.59 4.17 -9.54
N LEU A 97 6.50 3.41 -9.70
CA LEU A 97 6.03 2.40 -8.74
C LEU A 97 5.99 2.92 -7.28
N LEU A 98 5.47 4.13 -7.09
CA LEU A 98 5.39 4.83 -5.81
C LEU A 98 4.03 4.56 -5.15
N PRO A 99 3.98 3.89 -3.98
CA PRO A 99 2.76 3.71 -3.23
C PRO A 99 2.39 5.02 -2.51
N THR A 100 1.11 5.38 -2.54
CA THR A 100 0.59 6.63 -1.97
C THR A 100 -0.63 6.38 -1.08
N ILE A 101 -0.92 7.35 -0.23
CA ILE A 101 -2.19 7.46 0.51
C ILE A 101 -2.90 8.75 0.14
N ASN A 102 -4.21 8.81 0.43
CA ASN A 102 -5.10 9.91 0.06
C ASN A 102 -5.14 10.13 -1.47
N ASN A 103 -5.09 9.04 -2.23
CA ASN A 103 -5.11 9.05 -3.69
C ASN A 103 -6.52 9.25 -4.28
N THR A 104 -7.61 8.95 -3.56
CA THR A 104 -8.98 9.26 -4.05
C THR A 104 -9.36 10.70 -3.68
N VAL A 105 -9.23 11.63 -4.62
CA VAL A 105 -9.47 13.07 -4.42
C VAL A 105 -10.80 13.47 -5.05
N LYS A 106 -11.77 13.87 -4.21
CA LYS A 106 -13.07 14.41 -4.63
C LYS A 106 -13.23 15.88 -4.27
N GLU A 107 -13.13 16.22 -2.99
CA GLU A 107 -13.04 17.63 -2.58
C GLU A 107 -11.68 18.21 -3.02
N GLY A 108 -11.71 19.38 -3.65
CA GLY A 108 -10.51 20.01 -4.23
C GLY A 108 -10.01 19.41 -5.55
N SER A 109 -10.71 18.40 -6.12
CA SER A 109 -10.40 17.85 -7.44
C SER A 109 -10.62 18.88 -8.56
N ASN A 110 -9.86 18.75 -9.66
CA ASN A 110 -10.12 19.52 -10.89
C ASN A 110 -11.18 18.88 -11.81
N VAL A 111 -11.69 17.70 -11.44
CA VAL A 111 -12.70 16.93 -12.19
C VAL A 111 -14.11 17.46 -11.88
N PRO A 112 -14.92 17.85 -12.89
CA PRO A 112 -16.31 18.23 -12.69
C PRO A 112 -17.15 17.12 -12.04
N ALA A 113 -18.11 17.49 -11.21
CA ALA A 113 -18.86 16.55 -10.35
C ALA A 113 -19.68 15.47 -11.09
N ASP A 114 -19.93 15.67 -12.39
CA ASP A 114 -20.66 14.81 -13.32
C ASP A 114 -19.75 14.11 -14.36
N HIS A 115 -18.45 14.42 -14.38
CA HIS A 115 -17.47 13.83 -15.30
C HIS A 115 -16.63 12.75 -14.60
N PHE A 116 -16.26 11.71 -15.35
CA PHE A 116 -15.23 10.74 -14.95
C PHE A 116 -13.85 11.25 -15.36
N ASP A 117 -12.84 11.06 -14.51
CA ASP A 117 -11.46 11.38 -14.85
C ASP A 117 -10.86 10.34 -15.78
N PHE A 118 -10.56 10.73 -17.02
CA PHE A 118 -9.95 9.82 -18.00
C PHE A 118 -8.58 9.32 -17.52
N GLU A 119 -7.78 10.16 -16.85
CA GLU A 119 -6.46 9.78 -16.35
C GLU A 119 -6.53 8.66 -15.30
N SER A 120 -7.48 8.74 -14.38
CA SER A 120 -7.73 7.69 -13.38
C SER A 120 -8.18 6.37 -14.01
N VAL A 121 -9.12 6.43 -14.98
CA VAL A 121 -9.61 5.21 -15.62
C VAL A 121 -8.53 4.57 -16.51
N VAL A 122 -7.75 5.34 -17.27
CA VAL A 122 -6.65 4.75 -18.05
C VAL A 122 -5.49 4.24 -17.16
N LEU A 123 -5.30 4.78 -15.95
CA LEU A 123 -4.35 4.22 -14.97
C LEU A 123 -4.76 2.80 -14.54
N HIS A 124 -6.04 2.61 -14.22
CA HIS A 124 -6.67 1.32 -13.89
C HIS A 124 -6.56 0.32 -15.06
N GLU A 125 -7.03 0.72 -16.24
CA GLU A 125 -7.08 -0.16 -17.42
C GLU A 125 -5.68 -0.60 -17.88
N VAL A 126 -4.64 0.22 -17.69
CA VAL A 126 -3.25 -0.18 -17.93
C VAL A 126 -2.76 -1.21 -16.91
N GLY A 127 -3.24 -1.20 -15.67
CA GLY A 127 -2.95 -2.26 -14.71
C GLY A 127 -3.40 -3.64 -15.23
N HIS A 128 -4.58 -3.73 -15.85
CA HIS A 128 -5.01 -4.94 -16.55
C HIS A 128 -4.09 -5.31 -17.73
N CYS A 129 -3.63 -4.33 -18.51
CA CYS A 129 -2.66 -4.55 -19.59
C CYS A 129 -1.25 -4.97 -19.10
N LEU A 130 -0.95 -4.80 -17.82
CA LEU A 130 0.27 -5.28 -17.15
C LEU A 130 0.05 -6.61 -16.40
N GLY A 131 -1.18 -7.13 -16.41
CA GLY A 131 -1.53 -8.44 -15.87
C GLY A 131 -2.29 -8.44 -14.54
N LEU A 132 -2.55 -7.28 -13.93
CA LEU A 132 -3.25 -7.18 -12.64
C LEU A 132 -4.76 -7.38 -12.83
N GLY A 133 -5.40 -8.11 -11.92
CA GLY A 133 -6.86 -8.24 -11.81
C GLY A 133 -7.43 -7.35 -10.70
N HIS A 134 -8.75 -7.30 -10.58
CA HIS A 134 -9.40 -6.61 -9.46
C HIS A 134 -9.10 -7.34 -8.12
N PRO A 135 -8.79 -6.62 -7.02
CA PRO A 135 -8.58 -7.21 -5.70
C PRO A 135 -9.90 -7.53 -4.99
N ASN A 136 -11.04 -7.08 -5.53
CA ASN A 136 -12.39 -7.38 -5.10
C ASN A 136 -13.15 -8.27 -6.11
N LEU A 137 -14.20 -8.98 -5.66
CA LEU A 137 -15.05 -9.84 -6.50
C LEU A 137 -15.66 -9.11 -7.72
N ALA A 138 -15.84 -7.79 -7.61
CA ALA A 138 -16.16 -6.90 -8.72
C ALA A 138 -17.41 -7.33 -9.53
N SER A 139 -17.62 -6.80 -10.73
CA SER A 139 -18.86 -7.05 -11.50
C SER A 139 -18.85 -8.36 -12.29
N GLU A 140 -17.67 -8.88 -12.63
CA GLU A 140 -17.47 -10.15 -13.31
C GLU A 140 -17.90 -11.37 -12.48
N SER A 141 -17.93 -11.26 -11.15
CA SER A 141 -18.52 -12.28 -10.25
C SER A 141 -20.01 -12.54 -10.50
N GLY A 142 -20.70 -11.63 -11.19
CA GLY A 142 -22.14 -11.66 -11.40
C GLY A 142 -22.97 -11.31 -10.16
N LEU A 143 -22.33 -10.93 -9.04
CA LEU A 143 -22.99 -10.60 -7.78
C LEU A 143 -23.72 -9.25 -7.82
N ASP A 144 -24.68 -9.06 -6.90
CA ASP A 144 -25.30 -7.77 -6.64
C ASP A 144 -24.28 -6.74 -6.11
N PRO A 145 -24.43 -5.43 -6.40
CA PRO A 145 -23.43 -4.40 -6.07
C PRO A 145 -23.00 -4.34 -4.59
N GLU A 146 -23.88 -4.69 -3.65
CA GLU A 146 -23.58 -4.72 -2.21
C GLU A 146 -22.59 -5.82 -1.79
N ASN A 147 -22.30 -6.76 -2.68
CA ASN A 147 -21.45 -7.93 -2.45
C ASN A 147 -20.20 -7.97 -3.35
N ARG A 148 -19.96 -6.92 -4.16
CA ARG A 148 -18.80 -6.85 -5.07
C ARG A 148 -17.49 -6.44 -4.39
N ASN A 149 -17.55 -5.93 -3.16
CA ASN A 149 -16.39 -5.38 -2.46
C ASN A 149 -15.75 -6.38 -1.47
N PHE A 150 -16.24 -7.61 -1.39
CA PHE A 150 -15.51 -8.72 -0.77
C PHE A 150 -14.23 -9.03 -1.56
N THR A 151 -13.19 -9.50 -0.88
CA THR A 151 -11.89 -9.85 -1.49
C THR A 151 -12.01 -10.93 -2.56
N GLN A 152 -11.29 -10.75 -3.68
CA GLN A 152 -11.36 -11.58 -4.87
C GLN A 152 -11.04 -13.06 -4.58
N SER A 153 -11.89 -13.96 -5.08
CA SER A 153 -11.82 -15.40 -4.83
C SER A 153 -12.57 -16.18 -5.92
N ILE A 154 -12.38 -17.50 -5.95
CA ILE A 154 -13.33 -18.41 -6.58
C ILE A 154 -14.19 -19.09 -5.51
N LYS A 155 -15.23 -19.79 -5.96
CA LYS A 155 -16.17 -20.51 -5.09
C LYS A 155 -15.53 -21.75 -4.48
N GLY A 156 -16.10 -22.19 -3.36
CA GLY A 156 -15.68 -23.41 -2.68
C GLY A 156 -16.21 -24.70 -3.30
N VAL A 157 -16.12 -25.78 -2.52
CA VAL A 157 -16.63 -27.12 -2.86
C VAL A 157 -18.17 -27.12 -2.93
N ASP A 158 -18.83 -26.18 -2.25
CA ASP A 158 -20.29 -26.00 -2.33
C ASP A 158 -20.78 -25.28 -3.63
N ASN A 159 -19.85 -24.74 -4.43
CA ASN A 159 -20.11 -23.94 -5.64
C ASN A 159 -21.00 -22.70 -5.40
N GLN A 160 -20.80 -22.04 -4.27
CA GLN A 160 -21.37 -20.73 -3.93
C GLN A 160 -20.24 -19.78 -3.47
N PHE A 161 -20.57 -18.50 -3.33
CA PHE A 161 -19.70 -17.54 -2.65
C PHE A 161 -20.20 -17.39 -1.22
N ASN A 162 -19.30 -17.50 -0.25
CA ASN A 162 -19.57 -17.37 1.17
C ASN A 162 -19.28 -15.91 1.58
N LEU A 163 -20.34 -15.12 1.81
CA LEU A 163 -20.29 -13.65 1.81
C LEU A 163 -20.86 -13.03 3.09
N ASP A 164 -20.27 -13.36 4.24
CA ASP A 164 -20.57 -12.75 5.54
C ASP A 164 -19.44 -11.79 5.94
N ARG A 165 -19.81 -10.54 6.31
CA ARG A 165 -18.91 -9.39 6.54
C ARG A 165 -18.27 -9.36 7.94
N GLY A 166 -18.38 -10.46 8.68
CA GLY A 166 -17.74 -10.61 9.98
C GLY A 166 -18.20 -9.63 11.07
N PRO A 167 -17.47 -9.59 12.20
CA PRO A 167 -17.68 -8.65 13.29
C PRO A 167 -17.65 -7.16 12.93
N ASP A 168 -16.83 -6.69 11.98
CA ASP A 168 -16.73 -5.26 11.64
C ASP A 168 -17.80 -4.74 10.64
N GLY A 169 -18.36 -5.62 9.81
CA GLY A 169 -19.42 -5.31 8.85
C GLY A 169 -18.95 -4.68 7.53
N ILE A 170 -17.64 -4.74 7.23
CA ILE A 170 -17.00 -4.19 6.03
C ILE A 170 -16.51 -5.34 5.13
N SER A 171 -17.28 -5.68 4.10
CA SER A 171 -16.83 -6.62 3.06
C SER A 171 -15.45 -6.24 2.51
N GLY A 172 -14.52 -7.19 2.46
CA GLY A 172 -13.11 -6.96 2.12
C GLY A 172 -12.18 -6.83 3.34
N SER A 173 -12.72 -6.90 4.56
CA SER A 173 -11.95 -6.90 5.82
C SER A 173 -11.25 -8.24 6.09
N GLY A 174 -10.48 -8.28 7.18
CA GLY A 174 -9.73 -9.47 7.58
C GLY A 174 -10.56 -10.48 8.35
N ASP A 175 -11.71 -10.08 8.88
CA ASP A 175 -12.65 -10.89 9.66
C ASP A 175 -13.88 -11.35 8.86
N ASP A 176 -13.91 -11.06 7.54
CA ASP A 176 -14.80 -11.67 6.55
C ASP A 176 -14.85 -13.21 6.73
N LEU A 177 -16.06 -13.77 6.83
CA LEU A 177 -16.31 -15.20 7.05
C LEU A 177 -16.60 -15.91 5.71
N ARG A 178 -15.53 -16.19 4.98
CA ARG A 178 -15.54 -16.71 3.60
C ARG A 178 -15.63 -18.24 3.46
N GLY A 179 -15.96 -18.94 4.54
CA GLY A 179 -16.25 -20.39 4.57
C GLY A 179 -15.24 -21.27 3.81
N ASP A 180 -15.62 -21.78 2.62
CA ASP A 180 -14.72 -22.54 1.73
C ASP A 180 -14.38 -21.88 0.39
N ASP A 181 -14.67 -20.58 0.22
CA ASP A 181 -14.19 -19.76 -0.92
C ASP A 181 -12.66 -19.85 -1.05
N ILE A 182 -12.17 -20.14 -2.26
CA ILE A 182 -10.72 -20.26 -2.49
C ILE A 182 -10.17 -18.89 -2.88
N ASN A 183 -9.40 -18.31 -1.97
CA ASN A 183 -8.76 -17.02 -2.13
C ASN A 183 -7.91 -16.92 -3.43
N LEU A 184 -8.08 -15.81 -4.16
CA LEU A 184 -7.24 -15.39 -5.29
C LEU A 184 -6.35 -14.18 -4.94
N HIS A 185 -6.76 -13.35 -3.99
CA HIS A 185 -6.02 -12.17 -3.58
C HIS A 185 -4.84 -12.57 -2.69
N TRP A 186 -3.63 -12.44 -3.22
CA TRP A 186 -2.44 -12.61 -2.42
C TRP A 186 -2.27 -11.39 -1.44
N PHE A 187 -1.90 -11.57 -0.17
CA PHE A 187 -1.97 -10.60 0.95
C PHE A 187 -0.70 -10.57 1.83
N ARG A 188 -0.38 -9.48 2.54
CA ARG A 188 0.88 -9.39 3.33
C ARG A 188 0.90 -10.30 4.57
N LYS A 189 1.83 -11.27 4.69
CA LYS A 189 1.87 -12.24 5.83
C LYS A 189 1.96 -11.56 7.19
N HIS A 190 2.79 -10.53 7.27
CA HIS A 190 3.12 -9.87 8.53
C HIS A 190 1.90 -9.22 9.22
N ASN A 191 0.96 -8.66 8.45
CA ASN A 191 -0.07 -7.76 8.96
C ASN A 191 -1.38 -7.73 8.16
N ASN A 192 -1.50 -8.51 7.08
CA ASN A 192 -2.63 -8.55 6.15
C ASN A 192 -3.05 -7.17 5.60
N ASN A 193 -2.17 -6.17 5.57
CA ASN A 193 -2.57 -4.79 5.29
C ASN A 193 -2.08 -4.35 3.89
N PRO A 194 -2.98 -4.19 2.89
CA PRO A 194 -2.63 -3.84 1.51
C PRO A 194 -2.37 -2.33 1.30
N PHE A 195 -2.43 -1.53 2.37
CA PHE A 195 -2.08 -0.09 2.36
C PHE A 195 -0.65 0.17 2.85
N ASN A 196 0.14 -0.87 3.15
CA ASN A 196 1.59 -0.76 3.32
C ASN A 196 2.35 -1.81 2.48
N ILE A 197 3.62 -1.53 2.23
CA ILE A 197 4.49 -2.35 1.38
C ILE A 197 5.68 -2.87 2.19
N ALA A 198 6.12 -4.10 1.92
CA ALA A 198 7.36 -4.63 2.47
C ALA A 198 8.58 -4.12 1.67
N THR A 199 9.77 -4.11 2.28
CA THR A 199 11.03 -3.73 1.61
C THR A 199 11.32 -4.61 0.38
N THR A 200 11.11 -5.92 0.53
CA THR A 200 11.12 -6.92 -0.55
C THR A 200 9.69 -7.40 -0.78
N VAL A 201 9.24 -7.44 -2.03
CA VAL A 201 7.91 -7.93 -2.41
C VAL A 201 8.09 -9.17 -3.29
N ASP A 202 8.17 -10.34 -2.66
CA ASP A 202 8.57 -11.60 -3.31
C ASP A 202 8.10 -12.83 -2.52
N MET A 203 8.45 -14.03 -3.01
CA MET A 203 8.43 -15.36 -2.36
C MET A 203 8.90 -15.45 -0.88
N THR A 204 9.19 -14.35 -0.16
CA THR A 204 9.33 -14.33 1.31
C THR A 204 8.30 -13.51 2.13
N THR A 205 7.61 -12.48 1.62
CA THR A 205 6.85 -11.49 2.46
C THR A 205 5.29 -11.46 2.47
N TYR A 206 4.54 -11.95 1.47
CA TYR A 206 3.05 -11.91 1.37
C TYR A 206 2.41 -13.33 1.16
N SER A 207 1.17 -13.62 0.73
CA SER A 207 0.65 -15.01 0.46
C SER A 207 -0.76 -15.09 -0.12
N ARG A 208 -1.17 -16.20 -0.76
CA ARG A 208 -2.58 -16.51 -1.06
C ARG A 208 -3.11 -17.62 -0.16
N GLU A 209 -2.23 -18.40 0.45
CA GLU A 209 -2.57 -19.47 1.39
C GLU A 209 -3.03 -18.87 2.71
N LEU A 210 -4.32 -19.01 3.02
CA LEU A 210 -4.94 -18.42 4.21
C LEU A 210 -4.34 -18.91 5.54
N SER A 211 -3.59 -20.02 5.53
CA SER A 211 -2.79 -20.47 6.68
C SER A 211 -1.62 -19.55 7.06
N ASP A 212 -1.21 -18.65 6.16
CA ASP A 212 -0.18 -17.63 6.42
C ASP A 212 -0.76 -16.31 6.99
N LEU A 213 -2.07 -16.23 7.22
CA LEU A 213 -2.71 -15.04 7.78
C LEU A 213 -2.22 -14.75 9.22
N PRO A 214 -2.03 -13.46 9.58
CA PRO A 214 -1.69 -13.09 10.94
C PRO A 214 -2.89 -13.33 11.89
N PRO A 215 -2.65 -13.75 13.15
CA PRO A 215 -3.70 -14.17 14.07
C PRO A 215 -4.83 -13.15 14.23
N GLY A 216 -6.06 -13.63 14.11
CA GLY A 216 -7.28 -12.82 14.17
C GLY A 216 -7.89 -12.50 12.80
N ASN A 217 -7.21 -12.81 11.70
CA ASN A 217 -7.75 -12.73 10.34
C ASN A 217 -8.25 -14.11 9.90
N THR A 218 -9.38 -14.15 9.20
CA THR A 218 -10.01 -15.30 8.55
C THR A 218 -9.88 -15.26 7.02
N PHE A 219 -9.69 -14.07 6.43
CA PHE A 219 -9.46 -13.93 4.99
C PHE A 219 -8.42 -12.86 4.63
N ALA A 220 -8.02 -12.85 3.36
CA ALA A 220 -7.20 -11.80 2.76
C ALA A 220 -7.97 -10.46 2.74
N ILE A 221 -7.30 -9.37 3.12
CA ILE A 221 -7.88 -8.01 3.07
C ILE A 221 -7.63 -7.39 1.69
N ASN A 222 -8.65 -6.79 1.09
CA ASN A 222 -8.50 -6.01 -0.15
C ASN A 222 -8.31 -4.50 0.12
N ALA A 223 -7.91 -3.78 -0.91
CA ALA A 223 -7.58 -2.36 -0.83
C ALA A 223 -8.78 -1.40 -1.07
N ASP A 224 -10.00 -1.77 -0.65
CA ASP A 224 -11.20 -0.93 -0.71
C ASP A 224 -11.12 0.29 0.23
N ARG A 225 -11.67 1.45 -0.16
CA ARG A 225 -11.62 2.66 0.68
C ARG A 225 -12.35 2.57 2.03
N ARG A 226 -13.37 1.70 2.16
CA ARG A 226 -14.04 1.45 3.45
C ARG A 226 -13.13 0.66 4.39
N VAL A 227 -12.37 -0.29 3.83
CA VAL A 227 -11.33 -1.03 4.55
C VAL A 227 -10.17 -0.10 4.90
N ALA A 228 -9.75 0.79 3.99
CA ALA A 228 -8.73 1.80 4.25
C ALA A 228 -9.08 2.70 5.46
N ALA A 229 -10.36 3.05 5.61
CA ALA A 229 -10.85 3.81 6.75
C ALA A 229 -10.70 3.07 8.10
N LEU A 230 -10.68 1.73 8.14
CA LEU A 230 -10.38 0.94 9.35
C LEU A 230 -8.91 1.13 9.79
N PHE A 231 -8.00 1.30 8.82
CA PHE A 231 -6.61 1.66 9.05
C PHE A 231 -6.39 3.18 9.20
N GLY A 232 -7.47 3.98 9.24
CA GLY A 232 -7.44 5.45 9.36
C GLY A 232 -7.20 6.21 8.05
N LEU A 233 -7.02 5.52 6.92
CA LEU A 233 -6.58 6.06 5.64
C LEU A 233 -7.77 6.44 4.73
N GLN A 234 -8.65 7.33 5.22
CA GLN A 234 -10.01 7.53 4.71
C GLN A 234 -10.18 7.80 3.20
N ASN A 235 -9.16 8.35 2.52
CA ASN A 235 -9.21 8.67 1.08
C ASN A 235 -8.24 7.80 0.25
N THR A 236 -7.95 6.58 0.69
CA THR A 236 -7.01 5.66 0.00
C THR A 236 -7.75 4.46 -0.58
N GLU A 237 -7.44 4.10 -1.83
CA GLU A 237 -7.97 2.91 -2.50
C GLU A 237 -6.98 2.42 -3.55
N ALA A 238 -6.87 1.10 -3.79
CA ALA A 238 -6.11 0.57 -4.93
C ALA A 238 -6.68 1.12 -6.24
N ILE A 239 -5.81 1.45 -7.21
CA ILE A 239 -6.32 1.81 -8.54
C ILE A 239 -7.01 0.61 -9.20
N MET A 240 -6.60 -0.62 -8.87
CA MET A 240 -7.25 -1.84 -9.36
C MET A 240 -8.61 -2.15 -8.69
N GLN A 241 -9.06 -1.41 -7.67
CA GLN A 241 -10.40 -1.61 -7.10
C GLN A 241 -11.48 -1.20 -8.11
N GLN A 242 -12.44 -2.08 -8.39
CA GLN A 242 -13.49 -1.74 -9.38
C GLN A 242 -14.51 -0.76 -8.79
N GLY A 243 -14.62 0.45 -9.37
CA GLY A 243 -15.72 1.36 -9.05
C GLY A 243 -15.46 2.87 -9.25
N ALA A 244 -14.90 3.26 -10.41
CA ALA A 244 -14.64 4.66 -10.76
C ALA A 244 -15.88 5.58 -10.60
N ARG A 245 -15.67 6.84 -10.20
CA ARG A 245 -16.74 7.74 -9.72
C ARG A 245 -16.70 9.12 -10.38
N PRO A 246 -17.85 9.72 -10.73
CA PRO A 246 -17.90 11.10 -11.19
C PRO A 246 -17.41 12.11 -10.14
N GLY A 247 -16.68 13.13 -10.59
CA GLY A 247 -16.09 14.18 -9.74
C GLY A 247 -14.91 13.72 -8.90
N GLU A 248 -14.32 12.56 -9.17
CA GLU A 248 -13.23 11.98 -8.39
C GLU A 248 -11.99 11.77 -9.28
N ALA A 249 -10.81 12.00 -8.71
CA ALA A 249 -9.52 11.70 -9.34
C ALA A 249 -8.75 10.71 -8.46
N GLN A 250 -8.14 9.71 -9.07
CA GLN A 250 -7.33 8.64 -8.48
C GLN A 250 -6.14 8.37 -9.42
N ARG A 251 -5.15 9.28 -9.39
CA ARG A 251 -4.06 9.35 -10.38
C ARG A 251 -2.72 8.77 -9.88
N THR A 252 -2.72 8.18 -8.68
CA THR A 252 -1.54 7.55 -8.05
C THR A 252 -1.90 6.20 -7.43
N LEU A 253 -0.91 5.30 -7.38
CA LEU A 253 -1.07 3.92 -6.93
C LEU A 253 -1.15 3.81 -5.40
N ALA A 254 -1.86 2.80 -4.90
CA ALA A 254 -1.75 2.35 -3.50
C ALA A 254 -0.58 1.35 -3.34
N ALA A 255 -0.38 0.83 -2.13
CA ALA A 255 0.62 -0.19 -1.88
C ALA A 255 0.28 -1.54 -2.55
N ASP A 256 -1.00 -1.91 -2.62
CA ASP A 256 -1.47 -3.14 -3.28
C ASP A 256 -1.09 -3.19 -4.77
N ASP A 257 -1.43 -2.15 -5.55
CA ASP A 257 -1.15 -2.08 -6.99
C ASP A 257 0.36 -2.22 -7.28
N VAL A 258 1.17 -1.49 -6.49
CA VAL A 258 2.64 -1.50 -6.59
C VAL A 258 3.19 -2.86 -6.20
N ALA A 259 2.68 -3.48 -5.13
CA ALA A 259 3.14 -4.78 -4.67
C ALA A 259 2.80 -5.88 -5.69
N THR A 260 1.57 -5.90 -6.21
CA THR A 260 1.10 -6.84 -7.24
C THR A 260 1.98 -6.83 -8.48
N LEU A 261 2.40 -5.65 -8.94
CA LEU A 261 3.27 -5.53 -10.11
C LEU A 261 4.73 -5.89 -9.81
N ARG A 262 5.30 -5.39 -8.69
CA ARG A 262 6.66 -5.76 -8.24
C ARG A 262 6.82 -7.26 -8.00
N LEU A 263 5.73 -7.91 -7.64
CA LEU A 263 5.68 -9.34 -7.42
C LEU A 263 5.86 -10.15 -8.72
N ALA A 264 5.11 -9.80 -9.77
CA ALA A 264 5.28 -10.41 -11.08
C ALA A 264 6.67 -10.12 -11.67
N MET A 265 7.26 -8.97 -11.30
CA MET A 265 8.65 -8.61 -11.64
C MET A 265 9.71 -9.57 -11.07
N ASN A 266 9.40 -10.47 -10.13
CA ASN A 266 10.29 -11.58 -9.72
C ASN A 266 10.09 -12.87 -10.57
N GLY A 267 9.48 -12.76 -11.75
CA GLY A 267 9.49 -13.80 -12.77
C GLY A 267 8.68 -15.07 -12.47
N LEU A 268 9.27 -16.23 -12.79
CA LEU A 268 8.68 -17.57 -12.70
C LEU A 268 9.04 -18.29 -11.39
N ASP A 269 10.26 -18.09 -10.89
CA ASP A 269 10.69 -18.65 -9.60
C ASP A 269 10.18 -17.83 -8.40
N ARG A 270 9.79 -16.58 -8.66
CA ARG A 270 9.04 -15.67 -7.79
C ARG A 270 9.84 -15.08 -6.62
N VAL A 271 11.14 -15.39 -6.52
CA VAL A 271 12.06 -14.90 -5.48
C VAL A 271 12.78 -13.65 -5.97
N ALA A 272 12.88 -12.61 -5.14
CA ALA A 272 13.59 -11.40 -5.54
C ALA A 272 15.11 -11.62 -5.62
N GLY A 273 15.74 -11.09 -6.67
CA GLY A 273 17.18 -11.14 -6.90
C GLY A 273 17.65 -12.38 -7.66
N THR A 274 16.77 -13.04 -8.41
CA THR A 274 17.10 -14.26 -9.17
C THR A 274 17.41 -13.96 -10.65
N ALA A 275 17.36 -14.96 -11.52
CA ALA A 275 17.80 -14.86 -12.91
C ALA A 275 16.66 -14.52 -13.89
N ASP A 276 15.42 -14.58 -13.42
CA ASP A 276 14.20 -14.36 -14.18
C ASP A 276 13.41 -13.10 -13.75
N ASP A 277 13.94 -12.36 -12.78
CA ASP A 277 13.63 -10.96 -12.41
C ASP A 277 13.64 -10.00 -13.62
N TYR A 278 12.63 -9.13 -13.73
CA TYR A 278 12.62 -8.06 -14.74
C TYR A 278 12.33 -6.66 -14.18
N SER A 279 12.95 -5.65 -14.79
CA SER A 279 12.48 -4.26 -14.66
C SER A 279 11.46 -3.95 -15.75
N LEU A 280 10.46 -3.14 -15.42
CA LEU A 280 9.44 -2.67 -16.36
C LEU A 280 9.63 -1.18 -16.66
N LYS A 281 9.46 -0.81 -17.93
CA LYS A 281 9.38 0.57 -18.40
C LYS A 281 8.24 0.71 -19.42
N LEU A 282 7.31 1.62 -19.17
CA LEU A 282 6.31 2.05 -20.13
C LEU A 282 6.86 3.20 -21.00
N GLU A 283 6.57 3.19 -22.30
CA GLU A 283 7.02 4.22 -23.25
C GLU A 283 5.90 4.66 -24.20
N PHE A 284 5.64 5.97 -24.28
CA PHE A 284 4.63 6.52 -25.19
C PHE A 284 5.18 6.63 -26.61
N VAL A 285 4.56 5.91 -27.54
CA VAL A 285 4.98 5.86 -28.97
C VAL A 285 4.08 6.68 -29.91
N GLY A 286 3.15 7.47 -29.36
CA GLY A 286 2.30 8.38 -30.14
C GLY A 286 1.06 7.71 -30.75
N PHE A 287 0.63 8.24 -31.89
CA PHE A 287 -0.55 7.76 -32.61
C PHE A 287 -0.21 6.52 -33.46
N THR A 288 -0.59 5.33 -32.99
CA THR A 288 -0.31 4.04 -33.64
C THR A 288 -1.19 2.91 -33.11
N ASP A 289 -1.63 2.02 -34.01
CA ASP A 289 -2.34 0.77 -33.68
C ASP A 289 -1.40 -0.43 -33.44
N MET A 290 -0.08 -0.19 -33.51
CA MET A 290 1.00 -1.20 -33.45
C MET A 290 1.77 -1.21 -32.11
N ALA A 291 1.31 -0.45 -31.12
CA ALA A 291 1.87 -0.53 -29.76
C ALA A 291 1.45 -1.84 -29.06
N ASP A 292 2.17 -2.22 -27.99
CA ASP A 292 1.82 -3.38 -27.17
C ASP A 292 0.47 -3.18 -26.45
N ILE A 293 0.21 -1.93 -26.05
CA ILE A 293 -1.04 -1.44 -25.46
C ILE A 293 -1.58 -0.32 -26.36
N VAL A 294 -2.79 -0.47 -26.89
CA VAL A 294 -3.46 0.54 -27.74
C VAL A 294 -4.75 1.06 -27.10
N PHE A 295 -4.85 2.38 -26.94
CA PHE A 295 -6.05 3.07 -26.42
C PHE A 295 -6.95 3.57 -27.56
N ILE A 296 -8.26 3.35 -27.45
CA ILE A 296 -9.25 3.79 -28.45
C ILE A 296 -10.64 4.02 -27.84
N PHE A 297 -11.34 5.04 -28.31
CA PHE A 297 -12.78 5.19 -28.09
C PHE A 297 -13.58 4.39 -29.13
N ASP A 298 -14.36 3.40 -28.69
CA ASP A 298 -15.29 2.62 -29.52
C ASP A 298 -16.51 2.18 -28.70
N ASP A 299 -17.61 2.90 -28.89
CA ASP A 299 -18.90 2.68 -28.21
C ASP A 299 -19.51 1.29 -28.45
N ASN A 300 -19.07 0.56 -29.48
CA ASN A 300 -19.56 -0.78 -29.81
C ASN A 300 -18.89 -1.88 -28.97
N ARG A 301 -17.84 -1.53 -28.20
CA ARG A 301 -16.95 -2.49 -27.53
C ARG A 301 -17.15 -2.52 -26.01
N THR A 302 -17.43 -1.38 -25.38
CA THR A 302 -17.76 -1.26 -23.95
C THR A 302 -18.86 -0.23 -23.72
N SER A 303 -19.53 -0.28 -22.57
CA SER A 303 -20.45 0.76 -22.08
C SER A 303 -19.75 1.87 -21.28
N PHE A 304 -18.53 1.63 -20.79
CA PHE A 304 -17.76 2.58 -19.98
C PHE A 304 -16.27 2.58 -20.40
N SER A 305 -15.52 1.61 -19.89
CA SER A 305 -14.14 1.27 -20.30
C SER A 305 -13.97 -0.25 -20.27
N MET A 306 -12.94 -0.79 -20.93
CA MET A 306 -12.41 -2.14 -20.67
C MET A 306 -11.04 -2.34 -21.35
N SER A 307 -10.16 -3.11 -20.74
CA SER A 307 -8.96 -3.67 -21.38
C SER A 307 -9.20 -5.09 -21.89
N GLU A 308 -9.28 -5.24 -23.21
CA GLU A 308 -9.21 -6.54 -23.88
C GLU A 308 -7.74 -6.98 -23.96
N ILE A 309 -7.43 -8.14 -23.39
CA ILE A 309 -6.07 -8.71 -23.39
C ILE A 309 -6.04 -10.09 -24.02
N MET A 310 -5.01 -10.35 -24.81
CA MET A 310 -4.63 -11.68 -25.29
C MET A 310 -3.37 -12.11 -24.56
N ALA A 311 -3.30 -13.37 -24.14
CA ALA A 311 -2.14 -13.91 -23.43
C ALA A 311 -1.80 -15.34 -23.87
N GLU A 312 -0.53 -15.71 -23.68
CA GLU A 312 0.00 -17.06 -23.91
C GLU A 312 0.57 -17.63 -22.61
N GLN A 313 0.43 -18.94 -22.41
CA GLN A 313 0.94 -19.63 -21.22
C GLN A 313 2.44 -19.92 -21.37
N ILE A 314 3.28 -19.42 -20.45
CA ILE A 314 4.71 -19.76 -20.37
C ILE A 314 4.89 -21.07 -19.58
N THR A 315 4.22 -21.18 -18.43
CA THR A 315 4.21 -22.36 -17.56
C THR A 315 2.79 -22.55 -17.00
N PRO A 316 2.44 -23.69 -16.39
CA PRO A 316 1.07 -23.93 -15.87
C PRO A 316 0.51 -22.83 -14.98
N THR A 317 1.36 -22.08 -14.27
CA THR A 317 0.98 -20.98 -13.36
C THR A 317 1.49 -19.60 -13.80
N HIS A 318 1.97 -19.45 -15.04
CA HIS A 318 2.45 -18.17 -15.57
C HIS A 318 2.02 -17.91 -17.00
N PHE A 319 1.42 -16.75 -17.22
CA PHE A 319 0.99 -16.25 -18.52
C PHE A 319 1.74 -14.97 -18.89
N VAL A 320 1.79 -14.65 -20.18
CA VAL A 320 2.29 -13.35 -20.67
C VAL A 320 1.33 -12.75 -21.67
N ILE A 321 1.02 -11.48 -21.50
CA ILE A 321 0.18 -10.73 -22.44
C ILE A 321 0.93 -10.56 -23.77
N THR A 322 0.27 -10.91 -24.88
CA THR A 322 0.79 -10.82 -26.24
C THR A 322 0.20 -9.66 -27.04
N GLN A 323 -0.96 -9.16 -26.64
CA GLN A 323 -1.57 -7.92 -27.13
C GLN A 323 -2.56 -7.37 -26.09
N ALA A 324 -2.62 -6.05 -25.93
CA ALA A 324 -3.66 -5.39 -25.14
C ALA A 324 -4.31 -4.22 -25.91
N ARG A 325 -5.63 -4.06 -25.75
CA ARG A 325 -6.41 -2.96 -26.31
C ARG A 325 -7.40 -2.43 -25.29
N THR A 326 -7.27 -1.17 -24.92
CA THR A 326 -8.19 -0.50 -24.00
C THR A 326 -9.22 0.30 -24.78
N TYR A 327 -10.48 -0.04 -24.54
CA TYR A 327 -11.65 0.60 -25.15
C TYR A 327 -12.31 1.55 -24.17
N PHE A 328 -12.83 2.68 -24.67
CA PHE A 328 -13.62 3.65 -23.91
C PHE A 328 -14.92 3.99 -24.66
N ASN A 329 -15.99 4.30 -23.92
CA ASN A 329 -17.28 4.70 -24.49
C ASN A 329 -17.50 6.22 -24.36
N SER A 330 -17.68 6.88 -25.50
CA SER A 330 -17.76 8.35 -25.65
C SER A 330 -19.08 8.98 -25.21
N ASN A 331 -20.09 8.18 -24.89
CA ASN A 331 -21.37 8.68 -24.35
C ASN A 331 -21.28 9.02 -22.85
N ASN A 332 -20.17 8.69 -22.20
CA ASN A 332 -19.86 9.13 -20.84
C ASN A 332 -19.21 10.52 -20.86
N LEU A 333 -19.40 11.31 -19.80
CA LEU A 333 -18.75 12.61 -19.65
C LEU A 333 -17.31 12.42 -19.17
N TRP A 334 -16.34 12.70 -20.03
CA TRP A 334 -14.90 12.51 -19.75
C TRP A 334 -14.19 13.83 -19.45
N PHE A 335 -13.48 13.89 -18.34
CA PHE A 335 -12.52 14.93 -18.04
C PHE A 335 -11.11 14.46 -18.44
N PHE A 336 -10.47 15.19 -19.36
CA PHE A 336 -9.08 14.95 -19.77
C PHE A 336 -8.17 15.93 -19.02
N ASN A 337 -7.35 15.40 -18.10
CA ASN A 337 -6.38 16.22 -17.39
C ASN A 337 -5.28 16.71 -18.34
N ASN A 338 -5.19 18.03 -18.50
CA ASN A 338 -4.22 18.69 -19.40
C ASN A 338 -2.99 19.24 -18.67
N ILE A 339 -2.78 18.85 -17.41
CA ILE A 339 -1.63 19.23 -16.59
C ILE A 339 -0.65 18.04 -16.54
N PRO A 340 0.56 18.16 -17.10
CA PRO A 340 1.58 17.11 -17.00
C PRO A 340 2.01 16.84 -15.56
N SER A 341 2.29 15.58 -15.23
CA SER A 341 2.84 15.15 -13.95
C SER A 341 4.19 15.84 -13.66
N PRO A 342 4.49 16.18 -12.40
CA PRO A 342 5.76 16.77 -12.02
C PRO A 342 6.93 15.80 -12.26
N SER A 343 8.11 16.36 -12.52
CA SER A 343 9.38 15.63 -12.61
C SER A 343 10.42 16.30 -11.70
N PRO A 344 10.94 15.60 -10.66
CA PRO A 344 10.58 14.25 -10.23
C PRO A 344 9.11 14.14 -9.78
N PRO A 345 8.55 12.91 -9.71
CA PRO A 345 7.18 12.70 -9.26
C PRO A 345 6.93 13.24 -7.85
N LEU A 346 5.67 13.57 -7.58
CA LEU A 346 5.20 13.85 -6.23
C LEU A 346 5.39 12.59 -5.36
N HIS A 347 5.74 12.77 -4.08
CA HIS A 347 6.02 11.68 -3.13
C HIS A 347 7.24 10.81 -3.48
N SER A 348 8.22 11.34 -4.22
CA SER A 348 9.54 10.68 -4.39
C SER A 348 10.37 10.60 -3.10
N THR A 349 9.97 11.31 -2.03
CA THR A 349 10.56 11.25 -0.68
C THR A 349 9.45 11.20 0.38
N PRO A 350 9.74 10.76 1.62
CA PRO A 350 8.81 10.84 2.74
C PRO A 350 8.34 12.28 2.99
N ALA A 351 7.07 12.40 3.38
CA ALA A 351 6.44 13.66 3.75
C ALA A 351 5.78 13.54 5.15
N PRO A 352 6.57 13.56 6.24
CA PRO A 352 6.03 13.71 7.59
C PRO A 352 5.34 15.07 7.73
N THR A 353 4.21 15.12 8.42
CA THR A 353 3.46 16.36 8.71
C THR A 353 2.94 16.33 10.14
N ILE A 354 3.09 17.45 10.86
CA ILE A 354 2.64 17.62 12.24
C ILE A 354 1.56 18.71 12.30
N PHE A 355 0.45 18.42 12.97
CA PHE A 355 -0.72 19.31 13.04
C PHE A 355 -1.07 19.63 14.49
N VAL A 356 -1.45 20.89 14.74
CA VAL A 356 -2.04 21.34 15.99
C VAL A 356 -3.42 21.89 15.68
N ASN A 357 -4.44 21.30 16.28
CA ASN A 357 -5.86 21.64 16.03
C ASN A 357 -6.21 21.63 14.53
N ASN A 358 -5.73 20.60 13.81
CA ASN A 358 -5.85 20.39 12.36
C ASN A 358 -5.18 21.48 11.49
N ALA A 359 -4.30 22.31 12.06
CA ALA A 359 -3.52 23.32 11.34
C ALA A 359 -2.02 23.03 11.38
N THR A 360 -1.30 23.44 10.33
CA THR A 360 0.17 23.40 10.24
C THR A 360 0.76 24.82 10.35
N GLY A 361 2.09 24.94 10.42
CA GLY A 361 2.77 26.24 10.38
C GLY A 361 2.77 26.97 11.73
N SER A 362 1.89 27.95 11.93
CA SER A 362 1.85 28.78 13.15
C SER A 362 0.44 29.01 13.65
N ILE A 363 0.20 28.71 14.93
CA ILE A 363 -1.11 28.83 15.59
C ILE A 363 -1.00 29.54 16.95
N THR A 364 -2.01 30.33 17.30
CA THR A 364 -2.17 30.93 18.63
C THR A 364 -3.34 30.26 19.34
N LEU A 365 -3.16 29.90 20.62
CA LEU A 365 -4.18 29.30 21.49
C LEU A 365 -4.27 30.15 22.77
N SER A 366 -5.47 30.34 23.32
CA SER A 366 -5.65 30.86 24.68
C SER A 366 -5.50 29.74 25.71
N GLN A 367 -5.33 30.05 27.00
CA GLN A 367 -5.32 29.02 28.03
C GLN A 367 -6.69 28.31 28.20
N ASN A 368 -7.76 28.85 27.63
CA ASN A 368 -9.09 28.21 27.65
C ASN A 368 -9.27 27.15 26.54
N ASP A 369 -8.36 27.11 25.56
CA ASP A 369 -8.44 26.16 24.45
C ASP A 369 -7.90 24.77 24.82
N ARG A 370 -8.15 23.80 23.92
CA ARG A 370 -7.54 22.47 23.97
C ARG A 370 -6.60 22.31 22.77
N LEU A 371 -5.42 21.79 23.03
CA LEU A 371 -4.40 21.41 22.06
C LEU A 371 -4.61 19.94 21.70
N THR A 372 -4.94 19.65 20.44
CA THR A 372 -4.84 18.31 19.84
C THR A 372 -3.64 18.26 18.91
N LEU A 373 -2.75 17.32 19.17
CA LEU A 373 -1.57 17.03 18.34
C LEU A 373 -1.81 15.75 17.54
N THR A 374 -1.73 15.84 16.22
CA THR A 374 -1.78 14.70 15.30
C THR A 374 -0.60 14.71 14.34
N VAL A 375 -0.29 13.56 13.74
CA VAL A 375 0.71 13.43 12.67
C VAL A 375 0.18 12.64 11.48
N SER A 376 0.63 12.99 10.28
CA SER A 376 0.48 12.19 9.06
C SER A 376 1.85 11.94 8.44
N LEU A 377 1.97 10.87 7.67
CA LEU A 377 3.17 10.50 6.94
C LEU A 377 2.75 9.83 5.62
N ASN A 378 3.07 10.46 4.49
CA ASN A 378 3.16 9.73 3.23
C ASN A 378 4.61 9.20 3.10
N PRO A 379 4.82 7.88 2.97
CA PRO A 379 6.16 7.29 2.98
C PRO A 379 6.87 7.41 1.63
N GLY A 380 6.13 7.67 0.55
CA GLY A 380 6.65 7.78 -0.80
C GLY A 380 7.47 6.56 -1.25
N ALA A 381 8.56 6.82 -1.97
CA ALA A 381 9.52 5.81 -2.44
C ALA A 381 10.15 4.94 -1.33
N TYR A 382 10.05 5.34 -0.06
CA TYR A 382 10.71 4.70 1.08
C TYR A 382 9.77 3.77 1.86
N GLY A 383 8.54 3.53 1.38
CA GLY A 383 7.62 2.57 2.01
C GLY A 383 8.27 1.20 2.21
N GLY A 384 8.22 0.69 3.44
CA GLY A 384 8.85 -0.57 3.84
C GLY A 384 10.35 -0.47 4.20
N ASN A 385 11.02 0.68 4.02
CA ASN A 385 12.41 0.85 4.47
C ASN A 385 12.49 0.94 6.00
N GLN A 386 13.59 0.47 6.60
CA GLN A 386 13.83 0.58 8.04
C GLN A 386 14.26 2.00 8.40
N VAL A 387 13.55 2.64 9.32
CA VAL A 387 13.72 4.06 9.69
C VAL A 387 13.64 4.29 11.19
N ASP A 388 14.30 5.35 11.65
CA ASP A 388 14.03 6.01 12.92
C ASP A 388 13.03 7.15 12.77
N GLN A 389 12.13 7.31 13.75
CA GLN A 389 11.20 8.44 13.81
C GLN A 389 11.20 9.14 15.18
N TRP A 390 11.03 10.46 15.14
CA TRP A 390 11.26 11.34 16.28
C TRP A 390 10.18 12.43 16.35
N ILE A 391 9.68 12.74 17.55
CA ILE A 391 8.91 13.96 17.79
C ILE A 391 9.58 14.75 18.92
N GLN A 392 10.06 15.94 18.59
CA GLN A 392 10.64 16.91 19.51
C GLN A 392 9.62 18.00 19.85
N ALA A 393 9.60 18.45 21.10
CA ALA A 393 8.91 19.65 21.53
C ALA A 393 9.89 20.59 22.27
N ILE A 394 10.25 21.71 21.66
CA ILE A 394 10.95 22.80 22.32
C ILE A 394 9.90 23.69 22.99
N THR A 395 10.00 23.86 24.31
CA THR A 395 8.97 24.50 25.14
C THR A 395 9.56 25.63 26.02
N PRO A 396 8.73 26.50 26.62
CA PRO A 396 9.17 27.45 27.64
C PRO A 396 9.82 26.81 28.88
N MET A 397 9.69 25.49 29.07
CA MET A 397 10.28 24.73 30.18
C MET A 397 11.55 23.96 29.79
N GLY A 398 11.95 23.96 28.51
CA GLY A 398 13.05 23.16 27.97
C GLY A 398 12.63 22.21 26.84
N THR A 399 13.52 21.31 26.45
CA THR A 399 13.32 20.34 25.35
C THR A 399 12.73 19.03 25.88
N PHE A 400 11.68 18.56 25.20
CA PHE A 400 11.04 17.28 25.45
C PHE A 400 11.09 16.44 24.16
N TRP A 401 11.15 15.13 24.31
CA TRP A 401 11.05 14.17 23.20
C TRP A 401 9.97 13.14 23.51
N LEU A 402 9.21 12.76 22.48
CA LEU A 402 8.18 11.73 22.58
C LEU A 402 8.85 10.35 22.56
N ASN A 403 8.63 9.55 23.61
CA ASN A 403 9.13 8.17 23.67
C ASN A 403 8.20 7.18 22.93
N ASN A 404 8.63 5.93 22.82
CA ASN A 404 7.85 4.82 22.26
C ASN A 404 6.63 4.36 23.09
N ARG A 405 6.20 5.16 24.07
CA ARG A 405 4.96 5.02 24.84
C ARG A 405 4.00 6.20 24.63
N LEU A 406 4.33 7.11 23.71
CA LEU A 406 3.65 8.37 23.46
C LEU A 406 3.66 9.35 24.65
N GLU A 407 4.71 9.27 25.49
CA GLU A 407 4.95 10.18 26.61
C GLU A 407 6.03 11.21 26.22
N PHE A 408 5.76 12.51 26.41
CA PHE A 408 6.78 13.55 26.26
C PHE A 408 7.69 13.61 27.50
N ILE A 409 8.94 13.19 27.34
CA ILE A 409 9.95 13.12 28.39
C ILE A 409 10.94 14.29 28.24
N PRO A 410 11.26 15.07 29.30
CA PRO A 410 12.30 16.09 29.24
C PRO A 410 13.67 15.43 29.04
N SER A 411 14.38 15.79 27.98
CA SER A 411 15.66 15.16 27.62
C SER A 411 16.51 16.04 26.71
N ASP A 412 17.79 16.20 27.07
CA ASP A 412 18.82 16.82 26.22
C ASP A 412 19.33 15.87 25.11
N GLN A 413 18.86 14.61 25.08
CA GLN A 413 19.19 13.60 24.08
C GLN A 413 17.93 13.15 23.33
N PRO A 414 17.99 12.90 22.01
CA PRO A 414 16.87 12.38 21.24
C PRO A 414 16.29 11.08 21.83
N LEU A 415 14.96 10.98 21.85
CA LEU A 415 14.24 9.74 22.14
C LEU A 415 13.39 9.39 20.94
N ARG A 416 13.46 8.13 20.49
CA ARG A 416 12.65 7.60 19.40
C ARG A 416 11.20 7.44 19.85
N VAL A 417 10.26 7.87 18.99
CA VAL A 417 8.86 7.44 19.10
C VAL A 417 8.66 6.09 18.43
N TYR A 418 9.38 5.82 17.33
CA TYR A 418 9.27 4.59 16.56
C TYR A 418 10.62 4.19 15.94
N GLU A 419 10.80 2.89 15.80
CA GLU A 419 11.89 2.19 15.11
C GLU A 419 11.27 1.04 14.31
N GLY A 420 11.56 0.92 13.01
CA GLY A 420 11.00 -0.14 12.16
C GLY A 420 10.70 0.30 10.73
N GLU A 421 9.78 -0.39 10.05
CA GLU A 421 9.38 -0.07 8.67
C GLU A 421 8.69 1.30 8.54
N LEU A 422 8.99 2.04 7.48
CA LEU A 422 8.25 3.24 7.11
C LEU A 422 6.90 2.85 6.49
N PHE A 423 5.80 3.11 7.20
CA PHE A 423 4.43 2.90 6.75
C PHE A 423 3.67 4.23 6.65
N ALA A 424 2.54 4.20 5.93
CA ALA A 424 1.71 5.39 5.76
C ALA A 424 0.81 5.65 6.97
N MET A 425 0.65 6.92 7.35
CA MET A 425 -0.16 7.36 8.48
C MET A 425 -0.99 8.58 8.09
N ASP A 426 -2.22 8.67 8.58
CA ASP A 426 -3.01 9.91 8.47
C ASP A 426 -3.65 10.30 9.81
N HIS A 427 -3.42 11.55 10.23
CA HIS A 427 -3.96 12.21 11.42
C HIS A 427 -3.93 11.38 12.72
N ILE A 428 -2.89 10.55 12.90
CA ILE A 428 -2.69 9.71 14.08
C ILE A 428 -2.60 10.58 15.34
N PRO A 429 -3.45 10.35 16.36
CA PRO A 429 -3.48 11.19 17.56
C PRO A 429 -2.30 10.92 18.49
N ILE A 430 -1.49 11.95 18.72
CA ILE A 430 -0.35 11.91 19.66
C ILE A 430 -0.75 12.42 21.03
N ALA A 431 -1.47 13.55 21.11
CA ALA A 431 -1.81 14.18 22.40
C ALA A 431 -3.10 14.99 22.38
N SER A 432 -3.74 15.09 23.55
CA SER A 432 -4.90 15.95 23.82
C SER A 432 -4.71 16.64 25.18
N ILE A 433 -4.31 17.91 25.17
CA ILE A 433 -3.87 18.66 26.36
C ILE A 433 -4.73 19.92 26.51
N ALA A 434 -5.17 20.25 27.73
CA ALA A 434 -5.83 21.54 28.01
C ALA A 434 -4.78 22.65 28.12
N ALA A 435 -4.93 23.76 27.41
CA ALA A 435 -3.90 24.78 27.29
C ALA A 435 -3.57 25.48 28.63
N ASN A 436 -4.51 25.54 29.57
CA ASN A 436 -4.28 25.99 30.95
C ASN A 436 -3.31 25.12 31.78
N THR A 437 -3.02 23.89 31.35
CA THR A 437 -1.97 23.04 31.98
C THR A 437 -0.57 23.32 31.42
N LEU A 438 -0.47 24.13 30.36
CA LEU A 438 0.78 24.52 29.71
C LEU A 438 1.12 25.99 30.04
N PRO A 439 2.39 26.31 30.35
CA PRO A 439 2.83 27.69 30.50
C PRO A 439 2.54 28.56 29.25
N VAL A 440 2.16 29.81 29.50
CA VAL A 440 2.09 30.87 28.48
C VAL A 440 3.47 31.04 27.83
N GLY A 441 3.52 31.11 26.50
CA GLY A 441 4.76 31.22 25.73
C GLY A 441 4.69 30.49 24.39
N THR A 442 5.83 30.46 23.69
CA THR A 442 5.96 29.81 22.38
C THR A 442 6.56 28.41 22.51
N TYR A 443 6.00 27.47 21.76
CA TYR A 443 6.41 26.09 21.62
C TYR A 443 6.72 25.84 20.15
N ASN A 444 7.78 25.08 19.84
CA ASN A 444 8.03 24.57 18.49
C ASN A 444 8.08 23.06 18.55
N LEU A 445 7.15 22.40 17.84
CA LEU A 445 7.07 20.95 17.77
C LEU A 445 7.52 20.51 16.37
N THR A 446 8.38 19.49 16.31
CA THR A 446 8.89 18.93 15.05
C THR A 446 8.66 17.43 15.03
N TYR A 447 8.03 16.94 13.97
CA TYR A 447 8.01 15.51 13.62
C TYR A 447 9.07 15.28 12.54
N ALA A 448 9.93 14.28 12.75
CA ALA A 448 11.03 13.95 11.86
C ALA A 448 11.12 12.43 11.61
N VAL A 449 11.60 12.10 10.42
CA VAL A 449 11.81 10.75 9.90
C VAL A 449 13.18 10.72 9.24
N ASP A 450 13.97 9.72 9.59
CA ASP A 450 15.30 9.52 9.01
C ASP A 450 15.24 8.51 7.85
N ASP A 451 16.22 8.55 6.96
CA ASP A 451 16.36 7.64 5.82
C ASP A 451 17.07 6.32 6.15
N ASN A 452 17.35 6.10 7.44
CA ASN A 452 18.03 4.92 7.96
C ASN A 452 17.56 4.57 9.39
N LEU A 453 18.04 3.44 9.91
CA LEU A 453 17.80 2.93 11.26
C LEU A 453 19.14 2.74 12.01
N ASP A 454 19.69 3.80 12.61
CA ASP A 454 20.98 3.77 13.33
C ASP A 454 20.93 4.29 14.78
N GLY A 455 19.83 4.93 15.19
CA GLY A 455 19.62 5.51 16.52
C GLY A 455 20.13 6.94 16.71
N ILE A 456 20.52 7.62 15.64
CA ILE A 456 20.99 9.00 15.63
C ILE A 456 19.93 9.86 14.93
N ALA A 457 19.33 10.83 15.61
CA ALA A 457 18.33 11.72 14.99
C ALA A 457 18.98 12.59 13.89
N ASN A 458 18.83 12.20 12.63
CA ASN A 458 19.39 12.90 11.47
C ASN A 458 18.49 14.10 11.07
N GLY A 459 17.17 13.93 11.16
CA GLY A 459 16.15 14.88 10.75
C GLY A 459 15.91 14.91 9.24
N THR A 460 16.27 13.85 8.49
CA THR A 460 16.39 13.85 7.03
C THR A 460 15.13 14.37 6.33
N PHE A 461 13.95 13.96 6.81
CA PHE A 461 12.67 14.52 6.41
C PHE A 461 11.95 15.02 7.67
N SER A 462 11.44 16.25 7.67
CA SER A 462 10.81 16.82 8.86
C SER A 462 9.77 17.90 8.55
N SER A 463 8.88 18.11 9.52
CA SER A 463 7.84 19.15 9.50
C SER A 463 7.66 19.71 10.92
N SER A 464 7.45 21.03 11.00
CA SER A 464 7.37 21.76 12.27
C SER A 464 6.11 22.62 12.37
N VAL A 465 5.62 22.77 13.60
CA VAL A 465 4.50 23.64 13.96
C VAL A 465 4.83 24.48 15.20
N THR A 466 4.64 25.79 15.08
CA THR A 466 4.85 26.76 16.16
C THR A 466 3.51 27.09 16.82
N ILE A 467 3.42 26.86 18.13
CA ILE A 467 2.26 27.17 18.96
C ILE A 467 2.61 28.36 19.85
N THR A 468 1.78 29.40 19.90
CA THR A 468 1.88 30.45 20.93
C THR A 468 0.68 30.35 21.86
N ILE A 469 0.92 30.00 23.12
CA ILE A 469 -0.11 29.98 24.17
C ILE A 469 -0.15 31.35 24.83
N THR A 470 -1.28 32.05 24.72
CA THR A 470 -1.59 33.29 25.44
C THR A 470 -2.50 33.02 26.64
N PRO A 471 -2.61 33.95 27.61
CA PRO A 471 -3.68 33.92 28.62
C PRO A 471 -5.07 33.74 28.00
#